data_AF-A0A7C3ZSH0-F1
#
_entry.id   AF-A0A7C3ZSH0-F1
#
_cell.length_a   1.000
_cell.length_b   1.000
_cell.length_c   1.000
_cell.angle_alpha   90.00
_cell.angle_beta   90.00
_cell.angle_gamma   90.00
#
_symmetry.space_group_name_H-M   'P 1'
#
loop_
_entity.id
_entity.type
_entity.pdbx_description
1 polymer ?
#
loop_
_entity_poly.entity_id
_entity_poly.type
_entity_poly.pdbx_seq_one_letter_code
_entity_poly.pdbx_strand_id
1 'polypeptide(L)' 'MTTSNWSKTLKQLKAKPVKLQKYIKHNQPKKRSSGQATAVCKRCGQHRGHNDKYGLDLCRQCFRQIAQNIGFKKYG' A
#
# COMPACT_ATOMS: atom_id res chain seq x y z
N MET A 1 7.60 8.69 5.12
CA MET A 1 6.19 9.12 5.18
C MET A 1 5.30 7.91 4.95
N THR A 2 4.87 7.24 6.02
CA THR A 2 3.91 6.13 5.94
C THR A 2 2.53 6.67 5.61
N THR A 3 1.84 6.09 4.64
CA THR A 3 0.44 6.44 4.32
C THR A 3 -0.42 6.34 5.58
N SER A 4 -1.20 7.38 5.88
CA SER A 4 -2.09 7.37 7.04
C SER A 4 -3.13 6.25 6.88
N ASN A 5 -3.11 5.30 7.80
CA ASN A 5 -3.99 4.13 7.74
C ASN A 5 -5.40 4.52 8.22
N TRP A 6 -6.38 4.47 7.31
CA TRP A 6 -7.80 4.77 7.56
C TRP A 6 -8.43 3.92 8.69
N SER A 7 -7.85 2.75 9.00
CA SER A 7 -8.31 1.89 10.09
C SER A 7 -8.19 2.54 11.48
N LYS A 8 -7.27 3.49 11.66
CA LYS A 8 -7.11 4.22 12.92
C LYS A 8 -8.37 5.01 13.27
N THR A 9 -9.01 5.61 12.27
CA THR A 9 -10.26 6.37 12.41
C THR A 9 -11.42 5.47 12.81
N LEU A 10 -11.49 4.25 12.27
CA LEU A 10 -12.51 3.27 12.67
C LEU A 10 -12.39 2.90 14.14
N LYS A 11 -11.16 2.70 14.66
CA LYS A 11 -10.94 2.37 16.08
C LYS A 11 -11.52 3.44 17.00
N GLN A 12 -11.40 4.72 16.64
CA GLN A 12 -11.94 5.85 17.42
C GLN A 12 -13.48 5.92 17.38
N LEU A 13 -14.09 5.56 16.25
CA LEU A 13 -15.54 5.68 16.04
C LEU A 13 -16.36 4.49 16.55
N LYS A 14 -15.72 3.41 17.05
CA LYS A 14 -16.40 2.20 17.54
C LYS A 14 -17.48 2.46 18.58
N ALA A 15 -17.27 3.42 19.49
CA ALA A 15 -18.23 3.76 20.54
C ALA A 15 -19.47 4.55 20.04
N LYS A 16 -19.47 5.01 18.79
CA LYS A 16 -20.53 5.87 18.22
C LYS A 16 -21.10 5.24 16.93
N PRO A 17 -22.11 4.35 17.04
CA PRO A 17 -22.54 3.49 15.91
C PRO A 17 -23.09 4.29 14.72
N VAL A 18 -23.88 5.35 14.95
CA VAL A 18 -24.43 6.19 13.89
C VAL A 18 -23.32 6.92 13.11
N LYS A 19 -22.32 7.44 13.81
CA LYS A 19 -21.18 8.13 13.18
C LYS A 19 -20.29 7.14 12.42
N LEU A 20 -20.11 5.94 12.96
CA LEU A 20 -19.38 4.85 12.31
C LEU A 20 -20.03 4.46 10.98
N GLN A 21 -21.35 4.25 10.95
CA GLN A 21 -22.08 3.91 9.71
C GLN A 21 -21.94 5.02 8.66
N LYS A 22 -22.07 6.29 9.05
CA LYS A 22 -21.87 7.43 8.15
C LYS A 22 -20.44 7.48 7.60
N TYR A 23 -19.44 7.21 8.44
CA TYR A 23 -18.04 7.17 8.02
C TYR A 23 -17.77 6.06 7.01
N ILE A 24 -18.27 4.85 7.26
CA ILE A 24 -18.15 3.70 6.35
C ILE A 24 -18.74 4.03 4.98
N LYS A 25 -19.95 4.62 4.95
CA LYS A 25 -20.62 4.95 3.69
C LYS A 25 -19.87 5.97 2.83
N HIS A 26 -19.28 7.01 3.45
CA HIS A 26 -18.77 8.17 2.72
C HIS A 26 -17.24 8.28 2.65
N ASN A 27 -16.51 7.79 3.65
CA ASN A 27 -15.07 8.01 3.78
C ASN A 27 -14.23 6.75 3.64
N GLN A 28 -14.84 5.55 3.70
CA GLN A 28 -14.08 4.31 3.56
C GLN A 28 -13.49 4.20 2.14
N PRO A 29 -12.20 3.85 2.01
CA PRO A 29 -11.62 3.53 0.72
C PRO A 29 -12.37 2.38 0.07
N LYS A 30 -12.85 2.59 -1.16
CA LYS A 30 -13.50 1.54 -1.96
C LYS A 30 -12.47 0.48 -2.32
N LYS A 31 -12.82 -0.81 -2.15
CA LYS A 31 -12.01 -1.91 -2.68
C LYS A 31 -12.00 -1.80 -4.20
N ARG A 32 -10.81 -1.74 -4.80
CA ARG A 32 -10.62 -1.71 -6.25
C ARG A 32 -9.87 -2.95 -6.70
N SER A 33 -10.18 -3.45 -7.89
CA SER A 33 -9.45 -4.53 -8.55
C SER A 33 -8.24 -4.00 -9.35
N SER A 34 -8.23 -2.72 -9.70
CA SER A 34 -7.21 -2.12 -10.57
C SER A 34 -6.81 -0.70 -10.15
N GLY A 35 -5.68 -0.25 -10.70
CA GLY A 35 -5.14 1.10 -10.55
C GLY A 35 -4.02 1.21 -9.51
N GLN A 36 -3.42 2.39 -9.39
CA GLN A 36 -2.22 2.59 -8.57
C GLN A 36 -2.41 2.26 -7.08
N ALA A 37 -3.64 2.33 -6.55
CA ALA A 37 -3.91 2.01 -5.15
C ALA A 37 -3.79 0.51 -4.82
N THR A 38 -3.92 -0.38 -5.82
CA THR A 38 -3.72 -1.83 -5.63
C THR A 38 -2.23 -2.20 -5.63
N ALA A 39 -1.41 -1.39 -6.30
CA ALA A 39 0.03 -1.48 -6.36
C ALA A 39 0.66 -0.96 -5.06
N VAL A 40 1.07 -1.86 -4.15
CA VAL A 40 1.68 -1.51 -2.86
C VAL A 40 2.99 -2.24 -2.67
N CYS A 41 4.07 -1.50 -2.46
CA CYS A 41 5.35 -2.10 -2.09
C CYS A 41 5.24 -2.84 -0.75
N LYS A 42 5.56 -4.14 -0.74
CA LYS A 42 5.54 -4.99 0.47
C LYS A 42 6.45 -4.48 1.59
N ARG A 43 7.55 -3.80 1.25
CA ARG A 43 8.55 -3.32 2.23
C ARG A 43 8.25 -1.95 2.81
N CYS A 44 7.91 -0.97 1.97
CA CYS A 44 7.75 0.43 2.41
C CYS A 44 6.30 0.93 2.40
N GLY A 45 5.35 0.15 1.86
CA GLY A 45 3.94 0.52 1.80
C GLY A 45 3.63 1.67 0.85
N GLN A 46 4.59 2.08 0.01
CA GLN A 46 4.42 3.19 -0.94
C GLN A 46 3.85 2.68 -2.28
N HIS A 47 3.04 3.52 -2.91
CA HIS A 47 2.38 3.24 -4.20
C HIS A 47 3.16 3.76 -5.43
N ARG A 48 4.25 4.50 -5.21
CA ARG A 48 5.00 5.18 -6.27
C ARG A 48 6.14 4.32 -6.80
N GLY A 49 6.22 4.19 -8.12
CA GLY A 49 7.27 3.45 -8.81
C GLY A 49 7.30 1.98 -8.41
N HIS A 50 6.15 1.33 -8.47
CA HIS A 50 6.00 -0.09 -8.20
C HIS A 50 6.50 -0.91 -9.38
N ASN A 51 7.17 -2.01 -9.09
CA ASN A 51 7.60 -3.02 -10.05
C ASN A 51 6.66 -4.22 -9.94
N ASP A 52 5.66 -4.28 -10.81
CA ASP A 52 4.66 -5.37 -10.83
C ASP A 52 5.14 -6.59 -11.63
N LYS A 53 6.24 -6.43 -12.38
CA LYS A 53 6.81 -7.51 -13.19
C LYS A 53 7.38 -8.60 -12.29
N TYR A 54 7.21 -9.85 -12.73
CA TYR A 54 7.76 -11.05 -12.09
C TYR A 54 7.29 -11.28 -10.63
N GLY A 55 6.17 -10.67 -10.21
CA GLY A 55 5.61 -10.84 -8.87
C GLY A 55 6.49 -10.29 -7.74
N LEU A 56 7.39 -9.35 -8.05
CA LEU A 56 8.32 -8.79 -7.07
C LEU A 56 7.60 -7.93 -6.03
N ASP A 57 6.54 -7.21 -6.41
CA ASP A 57 5.75 -6.32 -5.56
C ASP A 57 6.61 -5.39 -4.67
N LEU A 58 7.64 -4.80 -5.27
CA LEU A 58 8.54 -3.84 -4.62
C LEU A 58 8.51 -2.49 -5.33
N CYS A 59 8.78 -1.40 -4.60
CA CYS A 59 9.05 -0.12 -5.24
C CYS A 59 10.49 -0.08 -5.76
N ARG A 60 10.78 0.76 -6.74
CA ARG A 60 12.11 0.91 -7.35
C ARG A 60 13.24 1.16 -6.34
N GLN A 61 12.95 1.87 -5.25
CA GLN A 61 13.94 2.17 -4.20
C GLN A 61 14.26 0.92 -3.38
N CYS A 62 13.22 0.22 -2.90
CA CYS A 62 13.38 -1.03 -2.16
C CYS A 62 13.98 -2.14 -3.03
N PHE A 63 13.60 -2.20 -4.31
CA PHE A 63 14.17 -3.14 -5.25
C PHE A 63 15.68 -2.95 -5.37
N ARG A 64 16.16 -1.72 -5.57
CA ARG A 64 17.61 -1.45 -5.66
C ARG A 64 18.39 -1.85 -4.41
N GLN A 65 17.79 -1.76 -3.24
CA GLN A 65 18.42 -2.18 -1.98
C GLN A 65 18.51 -3.69 -1.82
N ILE A 66 17.58 -4.45 -2.40
CA ILE A 66 17.52 -5.93 -2.26
C ILE A 66 18.02 -6.63 -3.53
N ALA A 67 18.21 -5.92 -4.64
CA ALA A 67 18.56 -6.49 -5.94
C ALA A 67 19.74 -7.47 -5.85
N GLN A 68 20.81 -7.09 -5.14
CA GLN A 68 21.97 -7.96 -4.93
C GLN A 68 21.63 -9.23 -4.14
N ASN A 69 20.78 -9.13 -3.11
CA ASN A 69 20.37 -10.27 -2.28
C ASN A 69 19.43 -11.22 -3.02
N ILE A 70 18.63 -10.71 -3.97
CA ILE A 70 17.79 -11.53 -4.85
C ILE A 70 18.63 -12.21 -5.95
N GLY A 71 19.89 -11.78 -6.14
CA GLY A 71 20.80 -12.34 -7.14
C GLY A 71 20.82 -11.57 -8.47
N PHE A 72 20.23 -10.37 -8.54
CA PHE A 72 20.40 -9.50 -9.69
C PHE A 72 21.85 -9.00 -9.75
N LYS A 73 22.50 -9.27 -10.89
CA LYS A 73 23.83 -8.78 -11.22
C LYS A 73 23.74 -7.76 -12.36
N LYS A 74 24.57 -6.72 -12.28
CA LYS A 74 24.69 -5.74 -13.36
C LYS A 74 25.69 -6.31 -14.37
N TYR A 75 25.19 -6.77 -15.51
CA TYR A 75 26.00 -7.03 -16.69
C TYR A 75 25.89 -5.77 -17.55
N GLY A 76 27.03 -5.14 -17.80
CA GLY A 76 27.14 -3.85 -18.49
C GLY A 76 26.64 -3.93 -19.92
#